data_AF-A0A482PMW8-F1
#
_entry.id   AF-A0A482PMW8-F1
#
_cell.length_a   1.000
_cell.length_b   1.000
_cell.length_c   1.000
_cell.angle_alpha   90.00
_cell.angle_beta   90.00
_cell.angle_gamma   90.00
#
_symmetry.space_group_name_H-M   'P 1'
#
loop_
_entity.id
_entity.type
_entity.pdbx_description
1 polymer ?
#
loop_
_entity_poly.entity_id
_entity_poly.type
_entity_poly.pdbx_seq_one_letter_code
_entity_poly.pdbx_strand_id
1 'polypeptide(L)'
;MAKNLLKKILPVVSLMICSPLSAAEADNTAERSPVTNDPCDFSTSRRVPNPQLTELMKQLPVVEKSGDKKAAKQWVDKVWESLYSSCANYNDANAIIWRLTQTLDRTAQYDEALVLLKKASEATSGVEQRYRFIHKATTQAMLAGKETQARQLIKDYLSAKHLPAALWQLDKTDNRLHYPLAQLAVPLTSGHWTLEHIYSTGQRDGTSIIRFANNGDGIYNVAANYVSAEMMLHYRETEDIEHSVNTTQTKRPWLYATTNDAELAVKLPDIPGDKLKQIKSVQRYSTADDSVATATWQITQGPWEMTVLASFPTAHSENAIQQLATLFMQIQWPRAETLPPIQKELDALTKKSYQTATEWNKAARQAASLLPAAKFPHEIAGVNTILGIQAYRQNKLEKAWSYLQLARTAYAQTLKIHAEENYGPQALLMYLTDIAYQMKKSTYTELVKESFRHSPMGDHWFFAPSSQSIVNKKSQLHYPFNAGIFHASAITYIEGTVVYSAAQYGYSLEFFAGKTVMPDMNQPEIVKGQVRRLQKKDRQKIAITDKDLHKSTYSFTVQGQKKTATKWSVKWYSDNEKTEKTLIYWAFPYQDGHGGIIATVDNKDKAILPKLDEFAKTLVHYSVPTL
;
A
#
# COMPACT_ATOMS: atom_id res chain seq x y z
N MET A 1 65.26 -23.39 -23.56
CA MET A 1 65.86 -22.69 -24.71
C MET A 1 64.74 -22.38 -25.69
N ALA A 2 64.31 -21.12 -25.74
CA ALA A 2 64.63 -20.17 -26.83
C ALA A 2 63.82 -20.51 -28.11
N LYS A 3 62.70 -19.80 -28.34
CA LYS A 3 62.58 -18.51 -29.07
C LYS A 3 62.23 -18.75 -30.55
N ASN A 4 61.01 -18.34 -30.93
CA ASN A 4 60.71 -17.27 -31.92
C ASN A 4 60.86 -17.71 -33.40
N LEU A 5 60.05 -17.29 -34.39
CA LEU A 5 59.37 -16.01 -34.61
C LEU A 5 58.43 -16.11 -35.85
N LEU A 6 57.22 -15.52 -35.77
CA LEU A 6 56.39 -14.85 -36.81
C LEU A 6 55.86 -15.66 -38.06
N LYS A 7 54.65 -15.45 -38.61
CA LYS A 7 53.87 -14.18 -38.81
C LYS A 7 52.40 -14.44 -39.29
N LYS A 8 51.46 -13.63 -38.76
CA LYS A 8 50.14 -13.14 -39.27
C LYS A 8 48.99 -14.17 -39.43
N ILE A 9 47.79 -14.02 -38.83
CA ILE A 9 46.82 -12.89 -38.86
C ILE A 9 46.08 -12.83 -37.50
N LEU A 10 45.83 -11.63 -36.93
CA LEU A 10 45.06 -11.39 -35.69
C LEU A 10 43.90 -10.37 -35.93
N PRO A 11 42.88 -10.34 -35.04
CA PRO A 11 41.60 -9.63 -35.12
C PRO A 11 41.61 -8.28 -34.40
N VAL A 12 40.46 -7.60 -34.38
CA VAL A 12 40.21 -6.42 -33.52
C VAL A 12 38.97 -6.67 -32.66
N VAL A 13 39.21 -6.93 -31.37
CA VAL A 13 38.29 -6.73 -30.24
C VAL A 13 38.86 -5.53 -29.49
N SER A 14 38.11 -4.44 -29.38
CA SER A 14 38.53 -3.26 -28.62
C SER A 14 37.87 -3.26 -27.24
N LEU A 15 38.68 -3.54 -26.21
CA LEU A 15 38.56 -2.92 -24.90
C LEU A 15 38.99 -1.46 -25.01
N MET A 16 38.25 -0.54 -24.39
CA MET A 16 38.81 0.75 -24.00
C MET A 16 38.44 1.04 -22.54
N ILE A 17 39.50 1.08 -21.74
CA ILE A 17 39.60 1.59 -20.39
C ILE A 17 39.89 3.09 -20.53
N CYS A 18 39.15 3.94 -19.81
CA CYS A 18 39.62 5.25 -19.36
C CYS A 18 39.14 5.45 -17.91
N SER A 19 40.09 5.54 -17.00
CA SER A 19 39.98 6.17 -15.67
C SER A 19 40.63 7.56 -15.73
N PRO A 20 40.85 8.28 -14.62
CA PRO A 20 39.91 9.03 -13.78
C PRO A 20 40.29 10.54 -13.73
N LEU A 21 39.35 11.44 -13.38
CA LEU A 21 39.52 12.85 -12.91
C LEU A 21 38.12 13.49 -13.03
N SER A 22 37.55 14.25 -12.10
CA SER A 22 38.04 14.98 -10.94
C SER A 22 36.94 15.07 -9.89
N ALA A 23 37.34 15.11 -8.62
CA ALA A 23 36.50 15.53 -7.52
C ALA A 23 35.96 16.95 -7.78
N ALA A 24 34.64 17.07 -7.87
CA ALA A 24 33.93 18.29 -7.60
C ALA A 24 32.86 17.94 -6.58
N GLU A 25 32.92 18.61 -5.44
CA GLU A 25 31.96 18.53 -4.35
C GLU A 25 30.54 18.70 -4.92
N ALA A 26 29.79 17.60 -4.97
CA ALA A 26 28.36 17.64 -5.18
C ALA A 26 27.74 18.09 -3.86
N ASP A 27 27.60 19.40 -3.76
CA ASP A 27 26.89 20.10 -2.70
C ASP A 27 25.52 19.45 -2.52
N ASN A 28 25.30 18.96 -1.32
CA ASN A 28 24.17 18.15 -0.92
C ASN A 28 22.97 19.07 -0.70
N THR A 29 22.49 19.71 -1.77
CA THR A 29 21.19 20.34 -1.79
C THR A 29 20.19 19.25 -2.13
N ALA A 30 19.68 18.62 -1.07
CA ALA A 30 18.34 18.07 -1.12
C ALA A 30 17.44 19.15 -1.75
N GLU A 31 16.93 18.88 -2.95
CA GLU A 31 15.68 19.48 -3.40
C GLU A 31 14.63 19.08 -2.36
N ARG A 32 14.57 19.86 -1.29
CA ARG A 32 13.32 20.18 -0.64
C ARG A 32 12.44 20.65 -1.79
N SER A 33 11.47 19.83 -2.19
CA SER A 33 10.23 20.36 -2.72
C SER A 33 9.91 21.61 -1.91
N PRO A 34 9.60 22.76 -2.53
CA PRO A 34 9.28 23.94 -1.78
C PRO A 34 8.18 23.52 -0.81
N VAL A 35 8.47 23.60 0.49
CA VAL A 35 7.42 23.66 1.49
C VAL A 35 6.73 24.97 1.15
N THR A 36 5.77 24.91 0.24
CA THR A 36 4.77 25.94 0.14
C THR A 36 4.18 25.99 1.54
N ASN A 37 4.41 27.12 2.22
CA ASN A 37 3.70 27.48 3.44
C ASN A 37 2.23 27.65 3.03
N ASP A 38 1.56 26.54 2.78
CA ASP A 38 0.16 26.49 2.42
C ASP A 38 -0.60 26.47 3.76
N PRO A 39 -1.29 27.56 4.13
CA PRO A 39 -1.84 27.72 5.47
C PRO A 39 -2.95 26.72 5.81
N CYS A 40 -3.46 25.97 4.82
CA CYS A 40 -4.56 25.04 5.00
C CYS A 40 -4.30 23.68 4.32
N ASP A 41 -3.75 22.72 5.07
CA ASP A 41 -3.81 21.31 4.70
C ASP A 41 -5.20 20.77 5.07
N PHE A 42 -6.03 20.47 4.05
CA PHE A 42 -7.38 19.95 4.26
C PHE A 42 -7.41 18.60 4.98
N SER A 43 -6.31 17.89 5.19
CA SER A 43 -6.30 16.58 5.86
C SER A 43 -6.40 16.60 7.40
N THR A 44 -6.14 17.74 8.07
CA THR A 44 -5.95 17.77 9.54
C THR A 44 -6.80 18.78 10.32
N SER A 45 -7.71 19.50 9.67
CA SER A 45 -8.44 20.64 10.28
C SER A 45 -9.62 20.26 11.21
N ARG A 46 -9.80 21.03 12.30
CA ARG A 46 -10.91 20.93 13.26
C ARG A 46 -12.23 21.44 12.66
N ARG A 47 -13.36 20.85 13.08
CA ARG A 47 -14.71 21.36 12.82
C ARG A 47 -14.91 22.73 13.48
N VAL A 48 -14.66 23.81 12.75
CA VAL A 48 -15.20 25.13 13.07
C VAL A 48 -16.18 25.49 11.96
N PRO A 49 -17.49 25.64 12.26
CA PRO A 49 -18.47 26.10 11.27
C PRO A 49 -18.06 27.47 10.76
N ASN A 50 -17.89 27.64 9.45
CA ASN A 50 -17.66 28.95 8.84
C ASN A 50 -19.03 29.61 8.57
N PRO A 51 -19.40 30.68 9.30
CA PRO A 51 -20.71 31.34 9.15
C PRO A 51 -20.87 31.98 7.77
N GLN A 52 -19.79 32.49 7.18
CA GLN A 52 -19.82 33.08 5.84
C GLN A 52 -20.09 32.02 4.78
N LEU A 53 -19.46 30.85 4.91
CA LEU A 53 -19.69 29.71 4.03
C LEU A 53 -21.14 29.23 4.11
N THR A 54 -21.71 29.21 5.32
CA THR A 54 -23.11 28.82 5.54
C THR A 54 -24.07 29.78 4.84
N GLU A 55 -23.80 31.08 4.89
CA GLU A 55 -24.61 32.11 4.23
C GLU A 55 -24.46 32.06 2.70
N LEU A 56 -23.26 31.85 2.19
CA LEU A 56 -23.03 31.65 0.75
C LEU A 56 -23.76 30.41 0.22
N MET A 57 -23.79 29.31 0.99
CA MET A 57 -24.50 28.09 0.59
C MET A 57 -26.03 28.25 0.56
N LYS A 58 -26.62 29.20 1.31
CA LYS A 58 -28.05 29.52 1.20
C LYS A 58 -28.40 30.22 -0.11
N GLN A 59 -27.44 30.89 -0.75
CA GLN A 59 -27.63 31.57 -2.03
C GLN A 59 -27.59 30.61 -3.22
N LEU A 60 -27.10 29.38 -3.03
CA LEU A 60 -26.94 28.39 -4.08
C LEU A 60 -28.23 28.12 -4.88
N PRO A 61 -29.41 27.89 -4.29
CA PRO A 61 -30.63 27.65 -5.06
C PRO A 61 -31.03 28.83 -5.95
N VAL A 62 -30.68 30.06 -5.56
CA VAL A 62 -30.96 31.27 -6.35
C VAL A 62 -30.04 31.34 -7.56
N VAL A 63 -28.75 31.03 -7.37
CA VAL A 63 -27.75 30.94 -8.44
C VAL A 63 -28.07 29.80 -9.42
N GLU A 64 -28.53 28.65 -8.92
CA GLU A 64 -28.96 27.53 -9.76
C GLU A 64 -30.17 27.89 -10.63
N LYS A 65 -31.17 28.56 -10.03
CA LYS A 65 -32.40 28.95 -10.74
C LYS A 65 -32.17 30.07 -11.75
N SER A 66 -31.16 30.93 -11.55
CA SER A 66 -30.93 32.05 -12.47
C SER A 66 -30.34 31.60 -13.80
N GLY A 67 -29.60 30.48 -13.83
CA GLY A 67 -28.87 30.02 -15.02
C GLY A 67 -27.78 31.00 -15.51
N ASP A 68 -27.51 32.06 -14.75
CA ASP A 68 -26.55 33.10 -15.13
C ASP A 68 -25.12 32.62 -14.88
N LYS A 69 -24.38 32.44 -15.99
CA LYS A 69 -23.00 31.97 -15.97
C LYS A 69 -22.06 32.89 -15.19
N LYS A 70 -22.25 34.21 -15.28
CA LYS A 70 -21.40 35.18 -14.59
C LYS A 70 -21.67 35.17 -13.09
N ALA A 71 -22.93 35.07 -12.69
CA ALA A 71 -23.32 34.98 -11.29
C ALA A 71 -22.81 33.69 -10.63
N ALA A 72 -22.90 32.55 -11.33
CA ALA A 72 -22.39 31.26 -10.86
C ALA A 72 -20.88 31.29 -10.63
N LYS A 73 -20.10 31.83 -11.58
CA LYS A 73 -18.66 31.99 -11.44
C LYS A 73 -18.27 32.87 -10.24
N GLN A 74 -18.86 34.05 -10.13
CA GLN A 74 -18.60 34.96 -9.00
C GLN A 74 -18.95 34.34 -7.65
N TRP A 75 -19.99 33.52 -7.61
CA TRP A 75 -20.39 32.79 -6.42
C TRP A 75 -19.39 31.67 -6.08
N VAL A 76 -18.93 30.89 -7.07
CA VAL A 76 -17.90 29.85 -6.89
C VAL A 76 -16.58 30.44 -6.39
N ASP A 77 -16.11 31.55 -6.96
CA ASP A 77 -14.88 32.21 -6.52
C ASP A 77 -14.98 32.67 -5.05
N LYS A 78 -16.10 33.26 -4.64
CA LYS A 78 -16.36 33.65 -3.25
C LYS A 78 -16.39 32.46 -2.29
N VAL A 79 -17.02 31.35 -2.70
CA VAL A 79 -17.07 30.13 -1.89
C VAL A 79 -15.67 29.52 -1.76
N TRP A 80 -14.90 29.47 -2.84
CA TRP A 80 -13.51 28.97 -2.83
C TRP A 80 -12.61 29.81 -1.93
N GLU A 81 -12.66 31.15 -2.04
CA GLU A 81 -11.90 32.05 -1.17
C GLU A 81 -12.28 31.87 0.30
N SER A 82 -13.57 31.68 0.61
CA SER A 82 -14.02 31.41 1.98
C SER A 82 -13.58 30.03 2.49
N LEU A 83 -13.61 29.00 1.65
CA LEU A 83 -13.10 27.66 1.98
C LEU A 83 -11.60 27.68 2.28
N TYR A 84 -10.83 28.32 1.41
CA TYR A 84 -9.38 28.40 1.52
C TYR A 84 -8.93 29.29 2.68
N SER A 85 -9.60 30.42 2.93
CA SER A 85 -9.26 31.30 4.07
C SER A 85 -9.67 30.76 5.44
N SER A 86 -10.69 29.90 5.51
CA SER A 86 -11.19 29.36 6.78
C SER A 86 -10.54 28.06 7.23
N CYS A 87 -9.65 27.49 6.42
CA CYS A 87 -9.15 26.12 6.57
C CYS A 87 -10.27 25.15 6.95
N ALA A 88 -11.42 25.23 6.28
CA ALA A 88 -12.59 24.41 6.58
C ALA A 88 -12.20 22.92 6.63
N ASN A 89 -12.84 22.13 7.50
CA ASN A 89 -12.47 20.73 7.61
C ASN A 89 -12.68 19.99 6.28
N TYR A 90 -11.86 18.97 6.07
CA TYR A 90 -11.84 18.06 4.94
C TYR A 90 -13.20 17.67 4.34
N ASN A 91 -14.14 17.22 5.19
CA ASN A 91 -15.40 16.64 4.73
C ASN A 91 -16.35 17.72 4.21
N ASP A 92 -16.34 18.88 4.87
CA ASP A 92 -17.18 20.01 4.49
C ASP A 92 -16.67 20.64 3.18
N ALA A 93 -15.35 20.80 3.03
CA ALA A 93 -14.74 21.29 1.80
C ALA A 93 -15.04 20.38 0.60
N ASN A 94 -14.90 19.05 0.77
CA ASN A 94 -15.23 18.07 -0.27
C ASN A 94 -16.71 18.15 -0.68
N ALA A 95 -17.63 18.10 0.29
CA ALA A 95 -19.07 18.16 0.01
C ALA A 95 -19.46 19.45 -0.74
N ILE A 96 -18.84 20.57 -0.38
CA ILE A 96 -19.07 21.85 -1.03
C ILE A 96 -18.51 21.84 -2.45
N ILE A 97 -17.25 21.44 -2.67
CA ILE A 97 -16.65 21.37 -4.01
C ILE A 97 -17.48 20.49 -4.95
N TRP A 98 -17.98 19.34 -4.46
CA TRP A 98 -18.89 18.49 -5.24
C TRP A 98 -20.18 19.19 -5.61
N ARG A 99 -20.79 19.92 -4.67
CA ARG A 99 -22.03 20.66 -4.92
C ARG A 99 -21.82 21.84 -5.86
N LEU A 100 -20.72 22.58 -5.72
CA LEU A 100 -20.29 23.63 -6.65
C LEU A 100 -20.14 23.07 -8.07
N THR A 101 -19.47 21.92 -8.19
CA THR A 101 -19.28 21.23 -9.47
C THR A 101 -20.62 20.85 -10.08
N GLN A 102 -21.56 20.29 -9.30
CA GLN A 102 -22.90 19.95 -9.79
C GLN A 102 -23.67 21.19 -10.31
N THR A 103 -23.56 22.33 -9.62
CA THR A 103 -24.18 23.59 -10.05
C THR A 103 -23.57 24.10 -11.37
N LEU A 104 -22.26 24.03 -11.51
CA LEU A 104 -21.57 24.38 -12.75
C LEU A 104 -21.94 23.42 -13.89
N ASP A 105 -22.05 22.13 -13.61
CA ASP A 105 -22.50 21.11 -14.58
C ASP A 105 -23.92 21.44 -15.09
N ARG A 106 -24.86 21.76 -14.19
CA ARG A 106 -26.25 22.12 -14.53
C ARG A 106 -26.38 23.36 -15.42
N THR A 107 -25.37 24.24 -15.39
CA THR A 107 -25.31 25.47 -16.20
C THR A 107 -24.33 25.36 -17.37
N ALA A 108 -23.84 24.15 -17.66
CA ALA A 108 -22.86 23.84 -18.71
C ALA A 108 -21.59 24.72 -18.64
N GLN A 109 -21.10 24.99 -17.43
CA GLN A 109 -19.86 25.72 -17.14
C GLN A 109 -18.72 24.75 -16.82
N TYR A 110 -18.42 23.88 -17.79
CA TYR A 110 -17.45 22.80 -17.63
C TYR A 110 -16.01 23.32 -17.45
N ASP A 111 -15.69 24.48 -18.02
CA ASP A 111 -14.39 25.13 -17.87
C ASP A 111 -14.13 25.64 -16.45
N GLU A 112 -15.13 26.28 -15.86
CA GLU A 112 -15.09 26.73 -14.47
C GLU A 112 -15.02 25.53 -13.53
N ALA A 113 -15.80 24.48 -13.80
CA ALA A 113 -15.79 23.25 -13.01
C ALA A 113 -14.41 22.58 -13.05
N LEU A 114 -13.79 22.52 -14.23
CA LEU A 114 -12.44 22.02 -14.44
C LEU A 114 -11.40 22.81 -13.64
N VAL A 115 -11.45 24.14 -13.66
CA VAL A 115 -10.53 24.99 -12.88
C VAL A 115 -10.71 24.75 -11.38
N LEU A 116 -11.95 24.70 -10.90
CA LEU A 116 -12.26 24.43 -9.49
C LEU A 116 -11.69 23.07 -9.03
N LEU A 117 -11.92 22.02 -9.81
CA LEU A 117 -11.48 20.66 -9.46
C LEU A 117 -9.96 20.50 -9.53
N LYS A 118 -9.29 21.19 -10.45
CA LYS A 118 -7.81 21.24 -10.47
C LYS A 118 -7.25 21.86 -9.20
N LYS A 119 -7.73 23.05 -8.83
CA LYS A 119 -7.35 23.72 -7.57
C LYS A 119 -7.62 22.83 -6.35
N ALA A 120 -8.79 22.18 -6.32
CA ALA A 120 -9.14 21.22 -5.27
C ALA A 120 -8.15 20.04 -5.19
N SER A 121 -7.76 19.49 -6.33
CA SER A 121 -6.81 18.38 -6.39
C SER A 121 -5.40 18.77 -5.92
N GLU A 122 -4.98 20.01 -6.18
CA GLU A 122 -3.68 20.56 -5.79
C GLU A 122 -3.63 20.86 -4.28
N ALA A 123 -4.73 21.38 -3.73
CA ALA A 123 -4.84 21.69 -2.30
C ALA A 123 -5.07 20.45 -1.42
N THR A 124 -5.30 19.28 -2.00
CA THR A 124 -5.61 18.04 -1.27
C THR A 124 -4.36 17.17 -1.12
N SER A 125 -3.94 16.93 0.13
CA SER A 125 -2.85 16.01 0.49
C SER A 125 -3.28 14.53 0.50
N GLY A 126 -4.58 14.25 0.67
CA GLY A 126 -5.15 12.90 0.63
C GLY A 126 -5.17 12.30 -0.78
N VAL A 127 -4.41 11.21 -0.98
CA VAL A 127 -4.19 10.56 -2.28
C VAL A 127 -5.50 10.16 -2.97
N GLU A 128 -6.38 9.45 -2.26
CA GLU A 128 -7.66 8.97 -2.82
C GLU A 128 -8.58 10.11 -3.27
N GLN A 129 -8.60 11.23 -2.55
CA GLN A 129 -9.49 12.35 -2.85
C GLN A 129 -8.92 13.22 -3.94
N ARG A 130 -7.61 13.43 -3.94
CA ARG A 130 -6.91 14.00 -5.08
C ARG A 130 -7.25 13.22 -6.35
N TYR A 131 -7.27 11.88 -6.31
CA TYR A 131 -7.69 11.07 -7.46
C TYR A 131 -9.15 11.27 -7.87
N ARG A 132 -10.07 11.37 -6.90
CA ARG A 132 -11.48 11.67 -7.21
C ARG A 132 -11.66 13.02 -7.89
N PHE A 133 -10.93 14.06 -7.45
CA PHE A 133 -10.95 15.37 -8.09
C PHE A 133 -10.31 15.35 -9.48
N ILE A 134 -9.17 14.67 -9.66
CA ILE A 134 -8.54 14.50 -10.97
C ILE A 134 -9.49 13.76 -11.93
N HIS A 135 -10.17 12.72 -11.46
CA HIS A 135 -11.12 11.98 -12.28
C HIS A 135 -12.29 12.86 -12.72
N LYS A 136 -12.95 13.57 -11.80
CA LYS A 136 -14.04 14.49 -12.18
C LYS A 136 -13.52 15.64 -13.06
N ALA A 137 -12.34 16.17 -12.80
CA ALA A 137 -11.71 17.17 -13.65
C ALA A 137 -11.49 16.63 -15.08
N THR A 138 -11.12 15.35 -15.21
CA THR A 138 -10.98 14.69 -16.52
C THR A 138 -12.32 14.66 -17.25
N THR A 139 -13.41 14.28 -16.57
CA THR A 139 -14.77 14.36 -17.13
C THR A 139 -15.11 15.79 -17.58
N GLN A 140 -14.84 16.80 -16.75
CA GLN A 140 -15.13 18.19 -17.09
C GLN A 140 -14.31 18.70 -18.27
N ALA A 141 -13.03 18.29 -18.36
CA ALA A 141 -12.19 18.60 -19.52
C ALA A 141 -12.75 17.98 -20.81
N MET A 142 -13.26 16.74 -20.78
CA MET A 142 -13.90 16.13 -21.94
C MET A 142 -15.18 16.85 -22.35
N LEU A 143 -16.05 17.18 -21.40
CA LEU A 143 -17.29 17.93 -21.65
C LEU A 143 -17.03 19.35 -22.21
N ALA A 144 -15.92 19.97 -21.82
CA ALA A 144 -15.46 21.24 -22.37
C ALA A 144 -14.76 21.12 -23.75
N GLY A 145 -14.64 19.91 -24.32
CA GLY A 145 -13.90 19.66 -25.56
C GLY A 145 -12.37 19.78 -25.43
N LYS A 146 -11.84 19.76 -24.20
CA LYS A 146 -10.40 19.93 -23.89
C LYS A 146 -9.72 18.58 -23.71
N GLU A 147 -9.76 17.73 -24.74
CA GLU A 147 -9.23 16.36 -24.68
C GLU A 147 -7.75 16.30 -24.27
N THR A 148 -6.91 17.20 -24.78
CA THR A 148 -5.48 17.27 -24.40
C THR A 148 -5.30 17.48 -22.90
N GLN A 149 -6.15 18.30 -22.28
CA GLN A 149 -6.12 18.56 -20.84
C GLN A 149 -6.62 17.35 -20.04
N ALA A 150 -7.63 16.63 -20.55
CA ALA A 150 -8.09 15.37 -19.98
C ALA A 150 -6.97 14.31 -20.00
N ARG A 151 -6.27 14.15 -21.14
CA ARG A 151 -5.11 13.25 -21.25
C ARG A 151 -4.02 13.60 -20.24
N GLN A 152 -3.70 14.88 -20.07
CA GLN A 152 -2.68 15.30 -19.10
C GLN A 152 -3.10 14.95 -17.66
N LEU A 153 -4.35 15.19 -17.29
CA LEU A 153 -4.90 14.82 -15.97
C LEU A 153 -4.80 13.30 -15.72
N ILE A 154 -5.11 12.47 -16.73
CA ILE A 154 -4.95 11.01 -16.64
C ILE A 154 -3.48 10.64 -16.46
N LYS A 155 -2.54 11.28 -17.18
CA LYS A 155 -1.10 11.05 -17.01
C LYS A 155 -0.62 11.41 -15.60
N ASP A 156 -1.13 12.49 -15.04
CA ASP A 156 -0.81 12.92 -13.67
C ASP A 156 -1.35 11.91 -12.64
N TYR A 157 -2.58 11.42 -12.83
CA TYR A 157 -3.17 10.34 -12.04
C TYR A 157 -2.30 9.06 -12.09
N LEU A 158 -1.96 8.59 -13.29
CA LEU A 158 -1.18 7.36 -13.47
C LEU A 158 0.22 7.47 -12.87
N SER A 159 0.85 8.64 -12.97
CA SER A 159 2.18 8.90 -12.40
C SER A 159 2.17 8.86 -10.88
N ALA A 160 1.10 9.36 -10.25
CA ALA A 160 0.93 9.33 -8.80
C ALA A 160 0.56 7.93 -8.24
N LYS A 161 -0.05 7.07 -9.07
CA LYS A 161 -0.51 5.72 -8.67
C LYS A 161 0.63 4.71 -8.43
N HIS A 162 1.88 5.06 -8.78
CA HIS A 162 3.07 4.22 -8.63
C HIS A 162 2.86 2.78 -9.14
N LEU A 163 2.26 2.63 -10.31
CA LEU A 163 2.02 1.32 -10.91
C LEU A 163 3.35 0.55 -11.11
N PRO A 164 3.34 -0.79 -10.99
CA PRO A 164 4.55 -1.58 -11.22
C PRO A 164 5.02 -1.41 -12.67
N ALA A 165 6.17 -0.75 -12.89
CA ALA A 165 6.67 -0.41 -14.23
C ALA A 165 6.97 -1.64 -15.12
N ALA A 166 7.20 -2.80 -14.51
CA ALA A 166 7.35 -4.07 -15.21
C ALA A 166 6.01 -4.58 -15.79
N LEU A 167 4.88 -4.16 -15.22
CA LEU A 167 3.53 -4.54 -15.65
C LEU A 167 2.83 -3.44 -16.44
N TRP A 168 3.09 -2.17 -16.12
CA TRP A 168 2.37 -1.03 -16.69
C TRP A 168 3.34 0.05 -17.13
N GLN A 169 3.21 0.46 -18.39
CA GLN A 169 4.04 1.50 -18.98
C GLN A 169 3.16 2.53 -19.68
N LEU A 170 3.32 3.79 -19.29
CA LEU A 170 2.66 4.91 -19.92
C LEU A 170 3.47 5.34 -21.15
N ASP A 171 2.93 5.11 -22.34
CA ASP A 171 3.45 5.73 -23.55
C ASP A 171 2.95 7.17 -23.62
N LYS A 172 3.87 8.10 -23.33
CA LYS A 172 3.57 9.53 -23.32
C LYS A 172 3.36 10.11 -24.71
N THR A 173 3.92 9.47 -25.74
CA THR A 173 3.86 9.91 -27.14
C THR A 173 2.53 9.49 -27.75
N ASP A 174 2.20 8.20 -27.64
CA ASP A 174 1.00 7.63 -28.26
C ASP A 174 -0.26 7.77 -27.39
N ASN A 175 -0.13 8.32 -26.17
CA ASN A 175 -1.21 8.45 -25.19
C ASN A 175 -1.90 7.10 -24.94
N ARG A 176 -1.08 6.07 -24.72
CA ARG A 176 -1.51 4.70 -24.47
C ARG A 176 -0.92 4.20 -23.16
N LEU A 177 -1.65 3.30 -22.54
CA LEU A 177 -1.18 2.53 -21.41
C LEU A 177 -0.91 1.10 -21.89
N HIS A 178 0.33 0.66 -21.71
CA HIS A 178 0.80 -0.65 -22.14
C HIS A 178 0.92 -1.60 -20.96
N TYR A 179 0.52 -2.84 -21.18
CA TYR A 179 0.78 -3.99 -20.33
C TYR A 179 1.74 -4.96 -21.06
N PRO A 180 3.06 -4.80 -20.92
CA PRO A 180 4.03 -5.45 -21.81
C PRO A 180 3.96 -6.98 -21.79
N LEU A 181 3.71 -7.60 -20.63
CA LEU A 181 3.68 -9.07 -20.51
C LEU A 181 2.54 -9.71 -21.32
N ALA A 182 1.43 -8.99 -21.49
CA ALA A 182 0.27 -9.43 -22.28
C ALA A 182 0.25 -8.78 -23.68
N GLN A 183 1.24 -7.95 -23.99
CA GLN A 183 1.29 -7.06 -25.15
C GLN A 183 0.00 -6.25 -25.36
N LEU A 184 -0.75 -5.98 -24.29
CA LEU A 184 -1.99 -5.21 -24.36
C LEU A 184 -1.64 -3.72 -24.35
N ALA A 185 -2.26 -2.94 -25.23
CA ALA A 185 -2.23 -1.49 -25.20
C ALA A 185 -3.65 -0.94 -25.26
N VAL A 186 -3.98 -0.06 -24.31
CA VAL A 186 -5.27 0.61 -24.22
C VAL A 186 -5.10 2.12 -24.34
N PRO A 187 -6.07 2.84 -24.90
CA PRO A 187 -6.01 4.30 -24.99
C PRO A 187 -6.13 4.95 -23.60
N LEU A 188 -5.58 6.15 -23.42
CA LEU A 188 -5.98 7.00 -22.29
C LEU A 188 -7.34 7.66 -22.55
N THR A 189 -7.60 8.06 -23.81
CA THR A 189 -8.88 8.62 -24.27
C THR A 189 -9.23 8.08 -25.66
N SER A 190 -10.52 7.88 -25.95
CA SER A 190 -11.01 7.50 -27.27
C SER A 190 -12.44 8.02 -27.47
N GLY A 191 -12.64 9.00 -28.35
CA GLY A 191 -13.93 9.69 -28.45
C GLY A 191 -14.34 10.26 -27.09
N HIS A 192 -15.50 9.86 -26.57
CA HIS A 192 -15.98 10.27 -25.26
C HIS A 192 -15.42 9.43 -24.09
N TRP A 193 -14.64 8.39 -24.37
CA TRP A 193 -14.09 7.51 -23.34
C TRP A 193 -12.83 8.08 -22.71
N THR A 194 -12.72 7.94 -21.40
CA THR A 194 -11.50 8.20 -20.63
C THR A 194 -11.17 7.04 -19.72
N LEU A 195 -9.89 6.74 -19.58
CA LEU A 195 -9.40 5.86 -18.52
C LEU A 195 -9.67 6.51 -17.16
N GLU A 196 -10.54 5.89 -16.38
CA GLU A 196 -10.99 6.37 -15.07
C GLU A 196 -10.16 5.74 -13.95
N HIS A 197 -9.94 4.43 -14.03
CA HIS A 197 -9.33 3.69 -12.94
C HIS A 197 -8.43 2.58 -13.46
N ILE A 198 -7.37 2.32 -12.71
CA ILE A 198 -6.51 1.17 -12.90
C ILE A 198 -6.13 0.52 -11.58
N TYR A 199 -6.16 -0.80 -11.57
CA TYR A 199 -5.82 -1.65 -10.44
C TYR A 199 -4.92 -2.80 -10.91
N SER A 200 -3.91 -3.13 -10.11
CA SER A 200 -2.92 -4.16 -10.44
C SER A 200 -2.53 -4.93 -9.20
N THR A 201 -2.81 -6.22 -9.13
CA THR A 201 -2.48 -7.07 -7.97
C THR A 201 -0.99 -7.27 -7.75
N GLY A 202 -0.18 -7.16 -8.81
CA GLY A 202 1.24 -7.52 -8.79
C GLY A 202 1.48 -9.03 -8.68
N GLN A 203 0.47 -9.87 -8.92
CA GLN A 203 0.52 -11.33 -8.87
C GLN A 203 0.26 -11.93 -10.25
N ARG A 204 0.85 -13.10 -10.54
CA ARG A 204 0.67 -13.82 -11.81
C ARG A 204 -0.77 -14.25 -12.03
N ASP A 205 -1.35 -14.87 -11.01
CA ASP A 205 -2.73 -15.37 -10.99
C ASP A 205 -3.74 -14.29 -10.58
N GLY A 206 -3.27 -13.08 -10.28
CA GLY A 206 -4.12 -11.97 -9.88
C GLY A 206 -4.68 -11.21 -11.07
N THR A 207 -5.89 -10.69 -10.89
CA THR A 207 -6.58 -9.89 -11.91
C THR A 207 -6.11 -8.44 -11.89
N SER A 208 -5.71 -7.91 -13.04
CA SER A 208 -5.54 -6.47 -13.22
C SER A 208 -6.80 -5.88 -13.83
N ILE A 209 -7.22 -4.70 -13.37
CA ILE A 209 -8.49 -4.08 -13.76
C ILE A 209 -8.21 -2.71 -14.39
N ILE A 210 -8.81 -2.45 -15.54
CA ILE A 210 -8.79 -1.17 -16.23
C ILE A 210 -10.25 -0.75 -16.41
N ARG A 211 -10.62 0.46 -15.97
CA ARG A 211 -11.98 0.96 -16.12
C ARG A 211 -12.01 2.22 -16.95
N PHE A 212 -12.94 2.23 -17.89
CA PHE A 212 -13.26 3.35 -18.75
C PHE A 212 -14.64 3.90 -18.42
N ALA A 213 -14.70 5.22 -18.45
CA ALA A 213 -15.89 6.03 -18.31
C ALA A 213 -16.23 6.66 -19.65
N ASN A 214 -17.47 6.57 -20.10
CA ASN A 214 -17.93 7.40 -21.21
C ASN A 214 -18.46 8.73 -20.66
N ASN A 215 -17.82 9.84 -21.06
CA ASN A 215 -18.17 11.20 -20.64
C ASN A 215 -19.02 11.93 -21.70
N GLY A 216 -19.95 11.23 -22.36
CA GLY A 216 -20.77 11.76 -23.47
C GLY A 216 -21.47 13.10 -23.19
N ASP A 217 -22.06 13.69 -24.23
CA ASP A 217 -22.63 15.04 -24.51
C ASP A 217 -23.23 15.94 -23.39
N GLY A 218 -22.83 15.82 -22.12
CA GLY A 218 -23.25 16.69 -21.01
C GLY A 218 -24.64 16.42 -20.44
N ILE A 219 -25.45 15.56 -21.07
CA ILE A 219 -26.83 15.22 -20.65
C ILE A 219 -26.86 14.01 -19.71
N TYR A 220 -25.79 13.22 -19.66
CA TYR A 220 -25.68 11.96 -18.91
C TYR A 220 -25.30 12.16 -17.42
N ASN A 221 -25.89 13.16 -16.77
CA ASN A 221 -25.55 13.55 -15.40
C ASN A 221 -26.62 13.14 -14.38
N VAL A 222 -26.87 11.83 -14.28
CA VAL A 222 -27.41 11.19 -13.08
C VAL A 222 -26.88 9.75 -13.07
N ALA A 223 -26.65 9.16 -11.91
CA ALA A 223 -26.20 7.78 -11.72
C ALA A 223 -26.97 6.69 -12.51
N ALA A 224 -28.10 7.06 -13.14
CA ALA A 224 -28.95 6.24 -13.99
C ALA A 224 -28.49 6.09 -15.46
N ASN A 225 -27.68 7.01 -16.02
CA ASN A 225 -27.40 7.03 -17.47
C ASN A 225 -25.92 6.83 -17.87
N TYR A 226 -25.14 6.18 -17.02
CA TYR A 226 -23.70 6.03 -17.21
C TYR A 226 -23.36 4.83 -18.11
N VAL A 227 -22.51 5.04 -19.11
CA VAL A 227 -21.88 3.95 -19.87
C VAL A 227 -20.47 3.73 -19.32
N SER A 228 -20.19 2.54 -18.79
CA SER A 228 -18.87 2.14 -18.31
C SER A 228 -18.39 0.88 -18.99
N ALA A 229 -17.07 0.70 -19.06
CA ALA A 229 -16.45 -0.55 -19.49
C ALA A 229 -15.29 -0.88 -18.54
N GLU A 230 -15.35 -2.03 -17.90
CA GLU A 230 -14.32 -2.55 -17.01
C GLU A 230 -13.68 -3.78 -17.65
N MET A 231 -12.35 -3.76 -17.80
CA MET A 231 -11.55 -4.82 -18.39
C MET A 231 -10.73 -5.48 -17.28
N MET A 232 -10.97 -6.77 -17.06
CA MET A 232 -10.26 -7.62 -16.11
C MET A 232 -9.32 -8.53 -16.89
N LEU A 233 -8.01 -8.31 -16.77
CA LEU A 233 -6.95 -9.09 -17.41
C LEU A 233 -6.30 -10.05 -16.41
N HIS A 234 -6.10 -11.29 -16.81
CA HIS A 234 -5.46 -12.33 -15.98
C HIS A 234 -4.64 -13.30 -16.83
N TYR A 235 -3.61 -13.86 -16.21
CA TYR A 235 -2.77 -14.91 -16.79
C TYR A 235 -3.14 -16.26 -16.17
N ARG A 236 -3.29 -17.30 -17.00
CA ARG A 236 -3.43 -18.68 -16.55
C ARG A 236 -2.31 -19.53 -17.15
N GLU A 237 -1.58 -20.24 -16.28
CA GLU A 237 -0.54 -21.19 -16.72
C GLU A 237 -1.10 -22.41 -17.48
N THR A 238 -2.40 -22.66 -17.40
CA THR A 238 -3.07 -23.76 -18.14
C THR A 238 -3.94 -23.20 -19.26
N GLU A 239 -3.73 -23.71 -20.48
CA GLU A 239 -4.54 -23.42 -21.66
C GLU A 239 -5.82 -24.28 -21.64
N ASP A 240 -6.71 -24.05 -20.68
CA ASP A 240 -8.02 -24.71 -20.67
C ASP A 240 -9.15 -23.68 -20.87
N ILE A 241 -9.36 -23.36 -22.15
CA ILE A 241 -10.43 -22.48 -22.62
C ILE A 241 -11.79 -23.14 -22.34
N GLU A 242 -11.88 -24.48 -22.44
CA GLU A 242 -13.12 -25.21 -22.14
C GLU A 242 -13.44 -25.16 -20.65
N HIS A 243 -12.45 -25.17 -19.76
CA HIS A 243 -12.72 -25.00 -18.34
C HIS A 243 -13.16 -23.58 -17.98
N SER A 244 -12.63 -22.52 -18.59
CA SER A 244 -13.11 -21.12 -18.36
C SER A 244 -14.54 -20.91 -18.90
N VAL A 245 -14.80 -21.34 -20.14
CA VAL A 245 -16.12 -21.23 -20.77
C VAL A 245 -17.14 -22.12 -20.07
N ASN A 246 -16.81 -23.39 -19.78
CA ASN A 246 -17.70 -24.29 -19.04
C ASN A 246 -17.84 -23.85 -17.58
N THR A 247 -16.79 -23.46 -16.84
CA THR A 247 -17.04 -22.99 -15.45
C THR A 247 -17.87 -21.72 -15.40
N THR A 248 -17.82 -20.84 -16.41
CA THR A 248 -18.70 -19.67 -16.45
C THR A 248 -20.13 -20.04 -16.86
N GLN A 249 -20.31 -20.85 -17.91
CA GLN A 249 -21.63 -21.31 -18.36
C GLN A 249 -22.30 -22.27 -17.37
N THR A 250 -21.55 -23.21 -16.78
CA THR A 250 -22.01 -24.22 -15.82
C THR A 250 -22.21 -23.64 -14.41
N LYS A 251 -21.39 -22.67 -13.94
CA LYS A 251 -21.64 -22.02 -12.63
C LYS A 251 -22.68 -20.91 -12.69
N ARG A 252 -22.97 -20.36 -13.87
CA ARG A 252 -23.91 -19.24 -14.04
C ARG A 252 -24.91 -19.46 -15.19
N PRO A 253 -25.75 -20.51 -15.15
CA PRO A 253 -26.74 -20.80 -16.19
C PRO A 253 -27.75 -19.67 -16.41
N TRP A 254 -27.88 -18.73 -15.47
CA TRP A 254 -28.71 -17.52 -15.58
C TRP A 254 -28.12 -16.42 -16.49
N LEU A 255 -26.90 -16.59 -17.02
CA LEU A 255 -26.28 -15.67 -17.99
C LEU A 255 -27.01 -15.61 -19.35
N TYR A 256 -27.98 -16.49 -19.59
CA TYR A 256 -28.75 -16.54 -20.83
C TYR A 256 -30.24 -16.44 -20.49
N ALA A 257 -30.76 -15.23 -20.45
CA ALA A 257 -32.14 -14.97 -20.07
C ALA A 257 -32.86 -14.14 -21.14
N THR A 258 -33.92 -14.71 -21.72
CA THR A 258 -34.82 -14.12 -22.73
C THR A 258 -34.27 -13.95 -24.15
N THR A 259 -35.15 -14.07 -25.14
CA THR A 259 -34.86 -13.84 -26.57
C THR A 259 -34.29 -12.44 -26.81
N ASN A 260 -34.78 -11.45 -26.07
CA ASN A 260 -34.36 -10.05 -26.21
C ASN A 260 -32.88 -9.82 -25.81
N ASP A 261 -32.36 -10.56 -24.82
CA ASP A 261 -30.95 -10.45 -24.42
C ASP A 261 -30.04 -11.15 -25.42
N ALA A 262 -30.48 -12.27 -25.99
CA ALA A 262 -29.77 -12.94 -27.08
C ALA A 262 -29.65 -12.05 -28.32
N GLU A 263 -30.73 -11.38 -28.72
CA GLU A 263 -30.72 -10.42 -29.84
C GLU A 263 -29.75 -9.26 -29.61
N LEU A 264 -29.72 -8.72 -28.38
CA LEU A 264 -28.81 -7.63 -28.03
C LEU A 264 -27.35 -8.11 -27.99
N ALA A 265 -27.09 -9.32 -27.49
CA ALA A 265 -25.74 -9.91 -27.45
C ALA A 265 -25.13 -10.09 -28.85
N VAL A 266 -25.95 -10.41 -29.86
CA VAL A 266 -25.51 -10.51 -31.26
C VAL A 266 -25.04 -9.16 -31.82
N LYS A 267 -25.65 -8.05 -31.38
CA LYS A 267 -25.31 -6.69 -31.82
C LYS A 267 -24.05 -6.11 -31.15
N LEU A 268 -23.54 -6.73 -30.10
CA LEU A 268 -22.36 -6.25 -29.39
C LEU A 268 -21.12 -6.27 -30.31
N PRO A 269 -20.27 -5.23 -30.27
CA PRO A 269 -19.05 -5.21 -31.06
C PRO A 269 -18.05 -6.25 -30.55
N ASP A 270 -17.23 -6.74 -31.46
CA ASP A 270 -16.08 -7.59 -31.14
C ASP A 270 -14.87 -6.73 -30.78
N ILE A 271 -13.99 -7.24 -29.92
CA ILE A 271 -12.66 -6.65 -29.75
C ILE A 271 -11.81 -7.08 -30.96
N PRO A 272 -11.14 -6.12 -31.65
CA PRO A 272 -10.32 -6.44 -32.79
C PRO A 272 -9.06 -7.21 -32.37
N GLY A 273 -8.73 -8.27 -33.10
CA GLY A 273 -7.47 -8.99 -32.93
C GLY A 273 -7.46 -10.33 -33.65
N ASP A 274 -6.31 -10.68 -34.21
CA ASP A 274 -6.13 -11.93 -34.94
C ASP A 274 -6.23 -13.12 -33.99
N LYS A 275 -7.12 -14.07 -34.29
CA LYS A 275 -7.29 -15.33 -33.54
C LYS A 275 -7.73 -15.15 -32.08
N LEU A 276 -8.32 -14.00 -31.72
CA LEU A 276 -9.03 -13.85 -30.46
C LEU A 276 -10.26 -14.77 -30.44
N LYS A 277 -10.41 -15.55 -29.36
CA LYS A 277 -11.66 -16.26 -29.09
C LYS A 277 -12.47 -15.43 -28.11
N GLN A 278 -13.68 -15.04 -28.48
CA GLN A 278 -14.56 -14.23 -27.64
C GLN A 278 -15.98 -14.77 -27.57
N ILE A 279 -16.58 -14.69 -26.38
CA ILE A 279 -17.98 -15.01 -26.10
C ILE A 279 -18.64 -13.77 -25.53
N LYS A 280 -19.85 -13.47 -25.99
CA LYS A 280 -20.61 -12.27 -25.62
C LYS A 280 -21.93 -12.67 -24.98
N SER A 281 -22.30 -12.00 -23.90
CA SER A 281 -23.59 -12.18 -23.23
C SER A 281 -24.12 -10.86 -22.70
N VAL A 282 -25.43 -10.73 -22.57
CA VAL A 282 -26.08 -9.54 -22.00
C VAL A 282 -27.09 -9.96 -20.95
N GLN A 283 -27.19 -9.16 -19.89
CA GLN A 283 -28.24 -9.29 -18.89
C GLN A 283 -28.89 -7.93 -18.62
N ARG A 284 -30.22 -7.88 -18.62
CA ARG A 284 -30.97 -6.67 -18.23
C ARG A 284 -31.45 -6.77 -16.79
N TYR A 285 -31.33 -5.66 -16.06
CA TYR A 285 -31.88 -5.48 -14.73
C TYR A 285 -32.85 -4.31 -14.76
N SER A 286 -34.05 -4.49 -14.19
CA SER A 286 -35.02 -3.41 -14.00
C SER A 286 -34.93 -2.92 -12.56
N THR A 287 -34.68 -1.62 -12.38
CA THR A 287 -34.72 -0.95 -11.08
C THR A 287 -35.79 0.13 -11.13
N ALA A 288 -36.97 -0.14 -10.54
CA ALA A 288 -38.12 0.74 -10.28
C ALA A 288 -38.59 1.73 -11.38
N ASP A 289 -37.69 2.52 -11.99
CA ASP A 289 -37.94 3.51 -13.04
C ASP A 289 -36.92 3.47 -14.22
N ASP A 290 -35.84 2.69 -14.12
CA ASP A 290 -34.79 2.56 -15.16
C ASP A 290 -34.35 1.11 -15.39
N SER A 291 -34.15 0.73 -16.66
CA SER A 291 -33.58 -0.59 -17.03
C SER A 291 -32.14 -0.46 -17.52
N VAL A 292 -31.22 -1.15 -16.85
CA VAL A 292 -29.79 -1.19 -17.16
C VAL A 292 -29.44 -2.54 -17.78
N ALA A 293 -28.62 -2.53 -18.82
CA ALA A 293 -28.01 -3.72 -19.39
C ALA A 293 -26.56 -3.84 -18.93
N THR A 294 -26.15 -5.06 -18.59
CA THR A 294 -24.75 -5.43 -18.38
C THR A 294 -24.33 -6.40 -19.47
N ALA A 295 -23.45 -5.95 -20.36
CA ALA A 295 -22.82 -6.77 -21.39
C ALA A 295 -21.49 -7.33 -20.87
N THR A 296 -21.23 -8.60 -21.18
CA THR A 296 -19.99 -9.29 -20.81
C THR A 296 -19.32 -9.86 -22.06
N TRP A 297 -18.01 -9.64 -22.17
CA TRP A 297 -17.14 -10.34 -23.12
C TRP A 297 -16.19 -11.21 -22.33
N GLN A 298 -16.07 -12.48 -22.70
CA GLN A 298 -15.01 -13.36 -22.23
C GLN A 298 -14.08 -13.65 -23.39
N ILE A 299 -12.81 -13.26 -23.28
CA ILE A 299 -11.87 -13.23 -24.39
C ILE A 299 -10.60 -13.96 -23.98
N THR A 300 -10.06 -14.80 -24.87
CA THR A 300 -8.78 -15.48 -24.65
C THR A 300 -7.82 -15.23 -25.80
N GLN A 301 -6.55 -15.09 -25.43
CA GLN A 301 -5.43 -14.99 -26.36
C GLN A 301 -4.21 -15.74 -25.81
N GLY A 302 -4.08 -17.01 -26.21
CA GLY A 302 -3.11 -17.91 -25.60
C GLY A 302 -3.38 -18.08 -24.10
N PRO A 303 -2.36 -17.94 -23.22
CA PRO A 303 -2.51 -18.08 -21.77
C PRO A 303 -3.11 -16.84 -21.08
N TRP A 304 -3.39 -15.77 -21.82
CA TRP A 304 -4.04 -14.57 -21.30
C TRP A 304 -5.55 -14.63 -21.52
N GLU A 305 -6.30 -14.28 -20.50
CA GLU A 305 -7.75 -14.17 -20.55
C GLU A 305 -8.13 -12.74 -20.14
N MET A 306 -9.18 -12.20 -20.76
CA MET A 306 -9.73 -10.90 -20.45
C MET A 306 -11.24 -11.00 -20.37
N THR A 307 -11.80 -10.52 -19.27
CA THR A 307 -13.25 -10.32 -19.15
C THR A 307 -13.55 -8.83 -19.24
N VAL A 308 -14.43 -8.44 -20.16
CA VAL A 308 -14.92 -7.06 -20.23
C VAL A 308 -16.35 -7.02 -19.72
N LEU A 309 -16.65 -6.12 -18.80
CA LEU A 309 -17.99 -5.84 -18.29
C LEU A 309 -18.36 -4.41 -18.68
N ALA A 310 -19.39 -4.25 -19.49
CA ALA A 310 -19.94 -2.94 -19.81
C ALA A 310 -21.34 -2.79 -19.24
N SER A 311 -21.63 -1.65 -18.63
CA SER A 311 -22.96 -1.32 -18.11
C SER A 311 -23.49 -0.09 -18.85
N PHE A 312 -24.74 -0.13 -19.29
CA PHE A 312 -25.38 0.98 -19.99
C PHE A 312 -26.91 0.95 -19.88
N PRO A 313 -27.59 2.10 -20.00
CA PRO A 313 -29.05 2.15 -20.03
C PRO A 313 -29.60 1.44 -21.27
N THR A 314 -30.59 0.57 -21.08
CA THR A 314 -31.23 -0.14 -22.18
C THR A 314 -31.89 0.79 -23.21
N ALA A 315 -32.44 1.92 -22.75
CA ALA A 315 -33.03 2.96 -23.58
C ALA A 315 -32.04 3.60 -24.58
N HIS A 316 -30.73 3.49 -24.30
CA HIS A 316 -29.66 4.06 -25.11
C HIS A 316 -28.69 2.98 -25.65
N SER A 317 -29.15 1.73 -25.74
CA SER A 317 -28.33 0.59 -26.12
C SER A 317 -27.64 0.72 -27.48
N GLU A 318 -28.32 1.25 -28.50
CA GLU A 318 -27.72 1.42 -29.84
C GLU A 318 -26.53 2.41 -29.82
N ASN A 319 -26.69 3.55 -29.15
CA ASN A 319 -25.60 4.51 -28.97
C ASN A 319 -24.47 3.90 -28.12
N ALA A 320 -24.80 3.24 -27.01
CA ALA A 320 -23.80 2.59 -26.16
C ALA A 320 -22.97 1.55 -26.94
N ILE A 321 -23.60 0.75 -27.79
CA ILE A 321 -22.95 -0.23 -28.67
C ILE A 321 -21.97 0.45 -29.64
N GLN A 322 -22.37 1.56 -30.27
CA GLN A 322 -21.50 2.33 -31.17
C GLN A 322 -20.31 2.95 -30.42
N GLN A 323 -20.55 3.48 -29.22
CA GLN A 323 -19.48 4.01 -28.37
C GLN A 323 -18.51 2.92 -27.92
N LEU A 324 -19.01 1.75 -27.54
CA LEU A 324 -18.18 0.59 -27.20
C LEU A 324 -17.33 0.14 -28.39
N ALA A 325 -17.89 0.11 -29.60
CA ALA A 325 -17.13 -0.19 -30.81
C ALA A 325 -15.97 0.79 -31.02
N THR A 326 -16.20 2.08 -30.74
CA THR A 326 -15.16 3.13 -30.83
C THR A 326 -14.05 2.93 -29.82
N LEU A 327 -14.37 2.53 -28.58
CA LEU A 327 -13.36 2.16 -27.58
C LEU A 327 -12.57 0.93 -28.02
N PHE A 328 -13.24 -0.14 -28.43
CA PHE A 328 -12.61 -1.41 -28.78
C PHE A 328 -11.68 -1.29 -29.98
N MET A 329 -12.01 -0.48 -30.99
CA MET A 329 -11.12 -0.21 -32.11
C MET A 329 -9.76 0.39 -31.73
N GLN A 330 -9.67 1.04 -30.56
CA GLN A 330 -8.40 1.61 -30.07
C GLN A 330 -7.58 0.64 -29.23
N ILE A 331 -8.16 -0.49 -28.80
CA ILE A 331 -7.45 -1.53 -28.05
C ILE A 331 -6.58 -2.33 -29.03
N GLN A 332 -5.31 -2.46 -28.69
CA GLN A 332 -4.39 -3.34 -29.39
C GLN A 332 -4.03 -4.48 -28.46
N TRP A 333 -4.32 -5.71 -28.88
CA TRP A 333 -3.96 -6.88 -28.11
C TRP A 333 -3.43 -7.98 -29.02
N PRO A 334 -2.22 -7.85 -29.56
CA PRO A 334 -1.54 -8.93 -30.26
C PRO A 334 -1.15 -10.07 -29.30
N ARG A 335 -0.97 -11.27 -29.86
CA ARG A 335 -0.56 -12.45 -29.09
C ARG A 335 0.79 -12.24 -28.42
N ALA A 336 0.79 -12.29 -27.09
CA ALA A 336 1.99 -12.31 -26.28
C ALA A 336 2.67 -13.69 -26.24
N GLU A 337 3.96 -13.69 -25.89
CA GLU A 337 4.70 -14.92 -25.59
C GLU A 337 4.20 -15.55 -24.29
N THR A 338 4.24 -16.88 -24.23
CA THR A 338 3.92 -17.64 -23.02
C THR A 338 4.99 -17.39 -21.96
N LEU A 339 4.57 -17.02 -20.74
CA LEU A 339 5.51 -16.81 -19.65
C LEU A 339 6.02 -18.16 -19.13
N PRO A 340 7.32 -18.26 -18.74
CA PRO A 340 7.84 -19.48 -18.13
C PRO A 340 7.03 -19.85 -16.87
N PRO A 341 6.73 -21.15 -16.65
CA PRO A 341 6.05 -21.59 -15.44
C PRO A 341 6.96 -21.43 -14.23
N ILE A 342 6.40 -20.96 -13.12
CA ILE A 342 7.15 -20.71 -11.88
C ILE A 342 6.30 -20.88 -10.63
N GLN A 343 4.97 -20.78 -10.72
CA GLN A 343 4.12 -20.65 -9.53
C GLN A 343 4.25 -21.85 -8.58
N LYS A 344 4.30 -23.07 -9.13
CA LYS A 344 4.45 -24.29 -8.32
C LYS A 344 5.77 -24.33 -7.57
N GLU A 345 6.88 -24.02 -8.25
CA GLU A 345 8.22 -24.00 -7.66
C GLU A 345 8.38 -22.85 -6.66
N LEU A 346 7.76 -21.69 -6.94
CA LEU A 346 7.75 -20.54 -6.05
C LEU A 346 6.95 -20.82 -4.79
N ASP A 347 5.76 -21.40 -4.90
CA ASP A 347 4.95 -21.80 -3.74
C ASP A 347 5.70 -22.81 -2.86
N ALA A 348 6.34 -23.82 -3.48
CA ALA A 348 7.17 -24.78 -2.76
C ALA A 348 8.40 -24.12 -2.09
N LEU A 349 8.84 -22.97 -2.61
CA LEU A 349 9.95 -22.18 -2.09
C LEU A 349 9.52 -21.26 -0.93
N THR A 350 8.38 -20.57 -1.04
CA THR A 350 7.95 -19.54 -0.07
C THR A 350 7.06 -20.07 1.05
N LYS A 351 6.39 -21.22 0.86
CA LYS A 351 5.51 -21.86 1.87
C LYS A 351 6.21 -22.94 2.68
N LYS A 352 7.41 -23.37 2.27
CA LYS A 352 8.21 -24.35 3.02
C LYS A 352 8.97 -23.67 4.16
N SER A 353 9.23 -24.40 5.23
CA SER A 353 10.13 -23.98 6.30
C SER A 353 11.52 -24.61 6.10
N TYR A 354 12.57 -23.81 6.21
CA TYR A 354 13.95 -24.27 6.11
C TYR A 354 14.66 -24.17 7.47
N GLN A 355 15.21 -25.28 7.95
CA GLN A 355 15.80 -25.37 9.29
C GLN A 355 17.33 -25.44 9.23
N THR A 356 17.88 -26.16 8.25
CA THR A 356 19.33 -26.42 8.17
C THR A 356 20.04 -25.52 7.16
N ALA A 357 21.36 -25.35 7.33
CA ALA A 357 22.17 -24.62 6.35
C ALA A 357 22.12 -25.24 4.94
N THR A 358 22.05 -26.58 4.87
CA THR A 358 21.94 -27.32 3.60
C THR A 358 20.62 -27.04 2.89
N GLU A 359 19.52 -27.00 3.62
CA GLU A 359 18.20 -26.66 3.08
C GLU A 359 18.16 -25.23 2.55
N TRP A 360 18.68 -24.27 3.31
CA TRP A 360 18.78 -22.88 2.89
C TRP A 360 19.67 -22.69 1.65
N ASN A 361 20.80 -23.42 1.55
CA ASN A 361 21.64 -23.44 0.35
C ASN A 361 20.91 -24.02 -0.87
N LYS A 362 20.04 -25.03 -0.68
CA LYS A 362 19.21 -25.58 -1.76
C LYS A 362 18.13 -24.58 -2.17
N ALA A 363 17.44 -23.98 -1.21
CA ALA A 363 16.43 -22.96 -1.43
C ALA A 363 16.99 -21.77 -2.21
N ALA A 364 18.16 -21.24 -1.83
CA ALA A 364 18.78 -20.13 -2.53
C ALA A 364 19.23 -20.48 -3.97
N ARG A 365 19.69 -21.70 -4.21
CA ARG A 365 19.99 -22.18 -5.58
C ARG A 365 18.73 -22.26 -6.44
N GLN A 366 17.64 -22.79 -5.88
CA GLN A 366 16.35 -22.81 -6.53
C GLN A 366 15.84 -21.38 -6.81
N ALA A 367 15.85 -20.50 -5.81
CA ALA A 367 15.49 -19.09 -5.95
C ALA A 367 16.28 -18.41 -7.09
N ALA A 368 17.60 -18.58 -7.12
CA ALA A 368 18.45 -18.03 -8.18
C ALA A 368 18.07 -18.56 -9.58
N SER A 369 17.70 -19.84 -9.69
CA SER A 369 17.24 -20.42 -10.96
C SER A 369 15.86 -19.92 -11.42
N LEU A 370 15.01 -19.51 -10.47
CA LEU A 370 13.67 -18.97 -10.76
C LEU A 370 13.68 -17.49 -11.12
N LEU A 371 14.73 -16.74 -10.76
CA LEU A 371 14.81 -15.29 -10.97
C LEU A 371 14.55 -14.84 -12.43
N PRO A 372 15.05 -15.51 -13.49
CA PRO A 372 14.74 -15.11 -14.87
C PRO A 372 13.27 -15.24 -15.26
N ALA A 373 12.56 -16.19 -14.63
CA ALA A 373 11.14 -16.47 -14.85
C ALA A 373 10.21 -15.58 -13.99
N ALA A 374 10.74 -14.97 -12.92
CA ALA A 374 10.01 -14.02 -12.09
C ALA A 374 9.77 -12.70 -12.86
N LYS A 375 8.52 -12.45 -13.24
CA LYS A 375 8.08 -11.24 -13.97
C LYS A 375 7.14 -10.37 -13.15
N PHE A 376 6.43 -10.95 -12.19
CA PHE A 376 5.47 -10.22 -11.35
C PHE A 376 6.13 -9.74 -10.04
N PRO A 377 5.72 -8.59 -9.49
CA PRO A 377 6.26 -8.06 -8.24
C PRO A 377 6.28 -9.08 -7.09
N HIS A 378 5.22 -9.87 -6.93
CA HIS A 378 5.16 -10.92 -5.92
C HIS A 378 6.26 -11.98 -6.07
N GLU A 379 6.53 -12.42 -7.30
CA GLU A 379 7.54 -13.43 -7.60
C GLU A 379 8.95 -12.88 -7.35
N ILE A 380 9.18 -11.65 -7.80
CA ILE A 380 10.44 -10.93 -7.59
C ILE A 380 10.68 -10.79 -6.09
N ALA A 381 9.65 -10.43 -5.32
CA ALA A 381 9.73 -10.28 -3.88
C ALA A 381 10.05 -11.61 -3.18
N GLY A 382 9.33 -12.68 -3.50
CA GLY A 382 9.55 -14.00 -2.91
C GLY A 382 10.95 -14.55 -3.17
N VAL A 383 11.41 -14.52 -4.44
CA VAL A 383 12.74 -14.99 -4.82
C VAL A 383 13.85 -14.18 -4.14
N ASN A 384 13.75 -12.85 -4.18
CA ASN A 384 14.77 -12.00 -3.58
C ASN A 384 14.78 -12.08 -2.04
N THR A 385 13.64 -12.34 -1.41
CA THR A 385 13.59 -12.56 0.05
C THR A 385 14.40 -13.78 0.45
N ILE A 386 14.25 -14.91 -0.24
CA ILE A 386 15.02 -16.14 0.04
C ILE A 386 16.52 -15.92 -0.20
N LEU A 387 16.89 -15.25 -1.30
CA LEU A 387 18.29 -14.92 -1.59
C LEU A 387 18.89 -13.98 -0.53
N GLY A 388 18.13 -12.98 -0.09
CA GLY A 388 18.52 -12.03 0.94
C GLY A 388 18.74 -12.67 2.29
N ILE A 389 17.78 -13.50 2.75
CA ILE A 389 17.92 -14.24 4.01
C ILE A 389 19.11 -15.19 3.94
N GLN A 390 19.33 -15.88 2.81
CA GLN A 390 20.50 -16.74 2.71
C GLN A 390 21.82 -15.95 2.73
N ALA A 391 21.90 -14.81 2.07
CA ALA A 391 23.07 -13.94 2.13
C ALA A 391 23.31 -13.44 3.56
N TYR A 392 22.25 -13.10 4.30
CA TYR A 392 22.31 -12.72 5.71
C TYR A 392 22.88 -13.86 6.57
N ARG A 393 22.40 -15.09 6.40
CA ARG A 393 22.91 -16.28 7.10
C ARG A 393 24.38 -16.59 6.82
N GLN A 394 24.90 -16.15 5.67
CA GLN A 394 26.32 -16.23 5.31
C GLN A 394 27.14 -15.02 5.79
N ASN A 395 26.55 -14.14 6.61
CA ASN A 395 27.15 -12.88 7.07
C ASN A 395 27.57 -11.93 5.91
N LYS A 396 26.89 -12.00 4.76
CA LYS A 396 27.13 -11.13 3.59
C LYS A 396 26.15 -9.97 3.60
N LEU A 397 26.30 -9.07 4.59
CA LEU A 397 25.30 -8.05 4.93
C LEU A 397 24.95 -7.09 3.77
N GLU A 398 25.94 -6.59 3.01
CA GLU A 398 25.65 -5.71 1.85
C GLU A 398 24.85 -6.44 0.75
N LYS A 399 25.15 -7.72 0.51
CA LYS A 399 24.42 -8.53 -0.47
C LYS A 399 23.00 -8.83 0.00
N ALA A 400 22.85 -9.14 1.30
CA ALA A 400 21.55 -9.34 1.93
C ALA A 400 20.69 -8.08 1.85
N TRP A 401 21.28 -6.91 2.17
CA TRP A 401 20.64 -5.61 2.05
C TRP A 401 20.12 -5.36 0.64
N SER A 402 20.96 -5.55 -0.39
CA SER A 402 20.56 -5.34 -1.78
C SER A 402 19.37 -6.20 -2.20
N TYR A 403 19.40 -7.52 -1.94
CA TYR A 403 18.29 -8.40 -2.27
C TYR A 403 17.02 -8.06 -1.51
N LEU A 404 17.11 -7.81 -0.20
CA LEU A 404 15.94 -7.49 0.61
C LEU A 404 15.35 -6.12 0.27
N GLN A 405 16.13 -5.14 -0.17
CA GLN A 405 15.58 -3.88 -0.68
C GLN A 405 14.83 -4.10 -1.99
N LEU A 406 15.35 -4.90 -2.92
CA LEU A 406 14.62 -5.28 -4.14
C LEU A 406 13.28 -5.95 -3.82
N ALA A 407 13.29 -6.88 -2.85
CA ALA A 407 12.06 -7.52 -2.40
C ALA A 407 11.10 -6.54 -1.71
N ARG A 408 11.60 -5.58 -0.92
CA ARG A 408 10.77 -4.54 -0.28
C ARG A 408 10.04 -3.69 -1.32
N THR A 409 10.78 -3.20 -2.31
CA THR A 409 10.20 -2.40 -3.42
C THR A 409 9.16 -3.20 -4.19
N ALA A 410 9.41 -4.49 -4.43
CA ALA A 410 8.47 -5.35 -5.14
C ALA A 410 7.23 -5.69 -4.31
N TYR A 411 7.35 -5.93 -2.99
CA TYR A 411 6.18 -6.12 -2.12
C TYR A 411 5.30 -4.86 -1.99
N ALA A 412 5.90 -3.67 -1.98
CA ALA A 412 5.15 -2.40 -1.96
C ALA A 412 4.25 -2.22 -3.20
N GLN A 413 4.50 -2.99 -4.26
CA GLN A 413 3.74 -3.03 -5.50
C GLN A 413 2.67 -4.15 -5.53
N THR A 414 2.42 -4.82 -4.40
CA THR A 414 1.42 -5.90 -4.26
C THR A 414 0.29 -5.49 -3.32
N LEU A 415 -0.92 -5.99 -3.57
CA LEU A 415 -2.14 -5.56 -2.86
C LEU A 415 -2.63 -6.52 -1.75
N LYS A 416 -2.10 -7.74 -1.67
CA LYS A 416 -2.51 -8.71 -0.64
C LYS A 416 -1.65 -8.60 0.62
N ILE A 417 -2.31 -8.71 1.77
CA ILE A 417 -1.67 -9.09 3.03
C ILE A 417 -1.29 -10.57 2.88
N HIS A 418 0.01 -10.85 2.80
CA HIS A 418 0.60 -12.17 2.52
C HIS A 418 0.51 -13.15 3.70
N ALA A 419 -0.70 -13.38 4.22
CA ALA A 419 -0.93 -14.14 5.45
C ALA A 419 -0.48 -15.62 5.38
N GLU A 420 -0.23 -16.16 4.18
CA GLU A 420 0.13 -17.57 3.98
C GLU A 420 1.62 -17.83 3.71
N GLU A 421 2.41 -16.80 3.40
CA GLU A 421 3.83 -16.99 3.12
C GLU A 421 4.67 -16.99 4.40
N ASN A 422 5.58 -17.97 4.52
CA ASN A 422 6.50 -18.00 5.66
C ASN A 422 7.52 -16.84 5.61
N TYR A 423 7.75 -16.29 4.41
CA TYR A 423 8.78 -15.28 4.12
C TYR A 423 8.20 -14.00 3.50
N GLY A 424 6.98 -13.60 3.91
CA GLY A 424 6.33 -12.38 3.43
C GLY A 424 6.99 -11.07 3.90
N PRO A 425 6.33 -9.90 3.73
CA PRO A 425 6.91 -8.59 4.04
C PRO A 425 7.42 -8.43 5.46
N GLN A 426 6.75 -9.06 6.44
CA GLN A 426 7.15 -9.00 7.84
C GLN A 426 8.54 -9.62 8.06
N ALA A 427 8.77 -10.81 7.51
CA ALA A 427 10.05 -11.50 7.61
C ALA A 427 11.18 -10.63 7.04
N LEU A 428 10.94 -10.09 5.85
CA LEU A 428 11.85 -9.18 5.16
C LEU A 428 12.19 -7.93 5.99
N LEU A 429 11.19 -7.27 6.59
CA LEU A 429 11.39 -6.06 7.39
C LEU A 429 12.24 -6.34 8.63
N MET A 430 12.07 -7.50 9.27
CA MET A 430 12.90 -7.90 10.42
C MET A 430 14.37 -8.06 10.03
N TYR A 431 14.67 -8.75 8.92
CA TYR A 431 16.06 -8.87 8.46
C TYR A 431 16.65 -7.54 7.98
N LEU A 432 15.88 -6.69 7.28
CA LEU A 432 16.35 -5.35 6.89
C LEU A 432 16.69 -4.48 8.10
N THR A 433 15.84 -4.51 9.13
CA THR A 433 16.05 -3.75 10.36
C THR A 433 17.34 -4.19 11.06
N ASP A 434 17.55 -5.49 11.17
CA ASP A 434 18.76 -6.05 11.77
C ASP A 434 20.03 -5.70 10.97
N ILE A 435 19.99 -5.85 9.64
CA ILE A 435 21.10 -5.46 8.78
C ILE A 435 21.41 -3.97 8.92
N ALA A 436 20.38 -3.11 8.93
CA ALA A 436 20.55 -1.67 9.13
C ALA A 436 21.21 -1.34 10.48
N TYR A 437 20.86 -2.08 11.54
CA TYR A 437 21.49 -1.96 12.85
C TYR A 437 22.98 -2.35 12.78
N GLN A 438 23.29 -3.55 12.30
CA GLN A 438 24.66 -4.07 12.25
C GLN A 438 25.58 -3.17 11.41
N MET A 439 25.03 -2.59 10.35
CA MET A 439 25.76 -1.73 9.41
C MET A 439 25.65 -0.24 9.73
N LYS A 440 24.97 0.14 10.83
CA LYS A 440 24.76 1.53 11.26
C LYS A 440 24.15 2.42 10.15
N LYS A 441 23.21 1.89 9.36
CA LYS A 441 22.53 2.64 8.28
C LYS A 441 21.56 3.66 8.91
N SER A 442 21.49 4.86 8.34
CA SER A 442 20.58 5.94 8.82
C SER A 442 19.09 5.59 8.74
N THR A 443 18.73 4.66 7.85
CA THR A 443 17.36 4.16 7.67
C THR A 443 16.87 3.26 8.81
N TYR A 444 17.73 2.92 9.77
CA TYR A 444 17.43 2.00 10.86
C TYR A 444 16.15 2.37 11.61
N THR A 445 16.06 3.61 12.09
CA THR A 445 14.92 4.08 12.87
C THR A 445 13.60 3.97 12.11
N GLU A 446 13.61 4.20 10.79
CA GLU A 446 12.40 4.08 9.98
C GLU A 446 11.98 2.62 9.76
N LEU A 447 12.93 1.73 9.52
CA LEU A 447 12.67 0.29 9.40
C LEU A 447 12.13 -0.32 10.70
N VAL A 448 12.60 0.16 11.85
CA VAL A 448 12.03 -0.22 13.16
C VAL A 448 10.55 0.18 13.24
N LYS A 449 10.21 1.42 12.88
CA LYS A 449 8.80 1.88 12.89
C LYS A 449 7.94 1.05 11.97
N GLU A 450 8.40 0.81 10.75
CA GLU A 450 7.68 0.04 9.74
C GLU A 450 7.48 -1.41 10.17
N SER A 451 8.51 -2.02 10.78
CA SER A 451 8.43 -3.38 11.34
C SER A 451 7.36 -3.48 12.42
N PHE A 452 7.31 -2.52 13.36
CA PHE A 452 6.26 -2.51 14.39
C PHE A 452 4.86 -2.29 13.82
N ARG A 453 4.70 -1.38 12.84
CA ARG A 453 3.40 -1.12 12.19
C ARG A 453 2.85 -2.36 11.48
N HIS A 454 3.69 -3.08 10.74
CA HIS A 454 3.30 -4.23 9.93
C HIS A 454 3.29 -5.55 10.71
N SER A 455 3.61 -5.53 12.01
CA SER A 455 3.74 -6.72 12.84
C SER A 455 2.77 -6.67 14.03
N PRO A 456 1.50 -7.09 13.87
CA PRO A 456 0.81 -7.70 14.98
C PRO A 456 1.53 -9.03 15.23
N MET A 457 2.46 -9.07 16.20
CA MET A 457 3.02 -10.35 16.65
C MET A 457 1.91 -11.13 17.36
N GLY A 458 1.09 -11.84 16.58
CA GLY A 458 0.03 -12.71 17.09
C GLY A 458 0.60 -13.95 17.80
N ASP A 459 -0.28 -14.81 18.26
CA ASP A 459 0.02 -15.95 19.15
C ASP A 459 0.96 -17.02 18.55
N HIS A 460 1.28 -16.89 17.26
CA HIS A 460 2.19 -17.74 16.52
C HIS A 460 3.66 -17.33 16.62
N TRP A 461 4.00 -16.28 17.37
CA TRP A 461 5.37 -15.84 17.60
C TRP A 461 5.76 -16.13 19.05
N PHE A 462 6.94 -16.70 19.27
CA PHE A 462 7.51 -16.91 20.60
C PHE A 462 8.99 -16.61 20.58
N PHE A 463 9.54 -16.19 21.71
CA PHE A 463 10.97 -15.94 21.79
C PHE A 463 11.72 -17.20 22.23
N ALA A 464 12.84 -17.53 21.58
CA ALA A 464 13.67 -18.68 21.92
C ALA A 464 14.85 -18.28 22.84
N PRO A 465 14.79 -18.63 24.16
CA PRO A 465 15.78 -18.27 25.20
C PRO A 465 17.24 -18.37 24.79
N SER A 466 17.54 -19.47 24.11
CA SER A 466 18.89 -19.91 23.81
C SER A 466 19.53 -19.20 22.61
N SER A 467 18.78 -18.39 21.85
CA SER A 467 19.23 -17.93 20.52
C SER A 467 19.07 -16.44 20.24
N GLN A 468 18.60 -15.63 21.20
CA GLN A 468 18.33 -14.19 20.98
C GLN A 468 17.49 -13.92 19.73
N SER A 469 16.61 -14.87 19.36
CA SER A 469 15.78 -14.78 18.17
C SER A 469 14.31 -14.97 18.50
N ILE A 470 13.46 -14.29 17.74
CA ILE A 470 12.02 -14.54 17.76
C ILE A 470 11.78 -15.68 16.80
N VAL A 471 11.03 -16.68 17.24
CA VAL A 471 10.67 -17.85 16.47
C VAL A 471 9.20 -17.80 16.12
N ASN A 472 8.88 -17.95 14.85
CA ASN A 472 7.51 -18.17 14.43
C ASN A 472 7.17 -19.67 14.60
N LYS A 473 6.15 -20.01 15.40
CA LYS A 473 5.70 -21.39 15.67
C LYS A 473 5.30 -22.15 14.41
N LYS A 474 4.70 -21.45 13.43
CA LYS A 474 4.22 -22.07 12.19
C LYS A 474 5.38 -22.35 11.24
N SER A 475 6.23 -21.35 11.01
CA SER A 475 7.32 -21.46 10.05
C SER A 475 8.64 -21.94 10.65
N GLN A 476 8.75 -22.05 11.98
CA GLN A 476 9.99 -22.34 12.72
C GLN A 476 11.13 -21.38 12.37
N LEU A 477 10.79 -20.18 11.90
CA LEU A 477 11.77 -19.19 11.47
C LEU A 477 12.29 -18.39 12.62
N HIS A 478 13.63 -18.32 12.69
CA HIS A 478 14.36 -17.53 13.64
C HIS A 478 14.68 -16.16 13.06
N TYR A 479 14.12 -15.14 13.68
CA TYR A 479 14.31 -13.77 13.31
C TYR A 479 15.26 -13.08 14.29
N PRO A 480 16.35 -12.49 13.80
CA PRO A 480 17.17 -11.59 14.61
C PRO A 480 16.34 -10.32 14.80
N PHE A 481 15.88 -10.05 16.01
CA PHE A 481 15.18 -8.80 16.29
C PHE A 481 16.04 -7.91 17.17
N ASN A 482 16.60 -6.88 16.56
CA ASN A 482 17.35 -5.82 17.20
C ASN A 482 16.57 -4.50 17.01
N ALA A 483 15.89 -4.03 18.05
CA ALA A 483 15.27 -2.70 18.10
C ALA A 483 16.06 -1.80 19.06
N GLY A 484 16.75 -0.78 18.57
CA GLY A 484 17.79 -0.03 19.27
C GLY A 484 18.76 -0.89 20.08
N ILE A 485 18.74 -0.65 21.39
CA ILE A 485 19.54 -1.32 22.42
C ILE A 485 18.91 -2.63 22.91
N PHE A 486 17.78 -3.05 22.34
CA PHE A 486 16.98 -4.18 22.80
C PHE A 486 17.35 -5.43 22.00
N HIS A 487 17.79 -6.45 22.72
CA HIS A 487 17.80 -7.82 22.22
C HIS A 487 16.51 -8.50 22.69
N ALA A 488 16.03 -9.52 22.00
CA ALA A 488 14.93 -10.30 22.56
C ALA A 488 15.48 -11.26 23.64
N SER A 489 14.78 -11.45 24.78
CA SER A 489 15.16 -12.43 25.81
C SER A 489 13.95 -13.13 26.43
N ALA A 490 14.13 -14.39 26.84
CA ALA A 490 13.06 -15.30 27.19
C ALA A 490 12.84 -15.25 28.66
N ILE A 491 11.97 -14.37 29.12
CA ILE A 491 11.75 -14.29 30.56
C ILE A 491 10.28 -14.46 30.95
N THR A 492 9.29 -14.36 30.05
CA THR A 492 7.96 -14.93 30.32
C THR A 492 7.09 -15.10 29.07
N TYR A 493 6.60 -16.31 28.79
CA TYR A 493 5.50 -16.50 27.84
C TYR A 493 4.18 -16.23 28.58
N ILE A 494 3.51 -15.12 28.24
CA ILE A 494 2.07 -14.98 28.41
C ILE A 494 1.50 -15.20 27.01
N GLU A 495 0.49 -16.06 26.87
CA GLU A 495 -0.09 -16.39 25.57
C GLU A 495 -0.51 -15.12 24.83
N GLY A 496 0.04 -14.94 23.62
CA GLY A 496 -0.18 -13.73 22.81
C GLY A 496 0.67 -12.51 23.15
N THR A 497 1.71 -12.63 23.99
CA THR A 497 2.60 -11.50 24.36
C THR A 497 4.08 -11.78 24.09
N VAL A 498 4.77 -10.90 23.36
CA VAL A 498 6.22 -11.03 23.05
C VAL A 498 7.08 -10.17 23.97
N VAL A 499 8.08 -10.77 24.63
CA VAL A 499 9.01 -10.12 25.58
C VAL A 499 10.36 -9.79 24.95
N TYR A 500 10.84 -8.54 25.04
CA TYR A 500 12.17 -8.14 24.52
C TYR A 500 13.04 -7.64 25.66
N SER A 501 14.30 -8.06 25.86
CA SER A 501 15.19 -7.46 26.89
C SER A 501 16.51 -6.86 26.37
N ALA A 502 16.75 -5.56 26.60
CA ALA A 502 18.10 -5.00 26.48
C ALA A 502 19.02 -5.55 27.59
N ALA A 503 20.25 -5.97 27.27
CA ALA A 503 21.28 -6.40 28.23
C ALA A 503 22.59 -5.58 28.13
N GLN A 504 22.71 -4.68 27.15
CA GLN A 504 23.98 -4.03 26.79
C GLN A 504 24.51 -3.02 27.83
N TYR A 505 23.75 -2.74 28.89
CA TYR A 505 24.11 -1.77 29.95
C TYR A 505 23.95 -2.32 31.38
N GLY A 506 23.79 -3.63 31.59
CA GLY A 506 23.60 -4.19 32.94
C GLY A 506 22.17 -4.03 33.52
N TYR A 507 21.20 -3.57 32.72
CA TYR A 507 19.77 -3.56 33.05
C TYR A 507 19.03 -4.67 32.29
N SER A 508 17.84 -5.04 32.76
CA SER A 508 16.86 -5.80 31.99
C SER A 508 15.68 -4.90 31.61
N LEU A 509 15.34 -4.87 30.33
CA LEU A 509 14.33 -3.98 29.77
C LEU A 509 13.34 -4.72 28.89
N GLU A 510 12.25 -5.22 29.46
CA GLU A 510 11.22 -6.11 28.88
C GLU A 510 10.11 -5.33 28.13
N PHE A 511 10.00 -5.40 26.79
CA PHE A 511 8.81 -4.90 26.05
C PHE A 511 7.77 -6.01 25.87
N PHE A 512 6.47 -5.72 25.90
CA PHE A 512 5.34 -6.64 25.74
C PHE A 512 4.32 -6.05 24.74
N ALA A 513 3.77 -6.84 23.80
CA ALA A 513 2.64 -6.44 22.93
C ALA A 513 1.76 -7.64 22.56
N GLY A 514 0.42 -7.47 22.53
CA GLY A 514 -0.55 -8.55 22.26
C GLY A 514 -2.02 -8.13 22.12
N LYS A 515 -2.85 -9.01 21.54
CA LYS A 515 -4.32 -8.84 21.34
C LYS A 515 -5.18 -9.23 22.54
N THR A 516 -4.62 -9.95 23.50
CA THR A 516 -5.35 -10.33 24.71
C THR A 516 -5.66 -9.05 25.47
N VAL A 517 -6.96 -8.76 25.62
CA VAL A 517 -7.44 -7.77 26.60
C VAL A 517 -6.80 -8.18 27.91
N MET A 518 -5.80 -7.44 28.39
CA MET A 518 -5.39 -7.57 29.79
C MET A 518 -6.54 -6.96 30.56
N PRO A 519 -7.49 -7.76 31.08
CA PRO A 519 -8.75 -7.26 31.57
C PRO A 519 -8.47 -6.56 32.88
N ASP A 520 -8.27 -5.25 32.85
CA ASP A 520 -7.94 -4.40 34.01
C ASP A 520 -7.13 -5.16 35.08
N MET A 521 -6.14 -5.95 34.64
CA MET A 521 -5.26 -6.64 35.55
C MET A 521 -4.55 -5.49 36.23
N ASN A 522 -4.85 -5.28 37.50
CA ASN A 522 -4.29 -4.25 38.35
C ASN A 522 -2.83 -4.06 37.94
N GLN A 523 -2.53 -3.02 37.15
CA GLN A 523 -1.16 -2.75 36.70
C GLN A 523 -0.16 -2.72 37.88
N PRO A 524 -0.57 -2.30 39.09
CA PRO A 524 0.18 -2.55 40.34
C PRO A 524 0.60 -4.00 40.58
N GLU A 525 -0.24 -5.00 40.30
CA GLU A 525 0.07 -6.43 40.47
C GLU A 525 1.09 -6.95 39.47
N ILE A 526 1.22 -6.35 38.28
CA ILE A 526 2.34 -6.68 37.36
C ILE A 526 3.66 -6.21 37.96
N VAL A 527 3.70 -4.96 38.47
CA VAL A 527 4.88 -4.41 39.14
C VAL A 527 5.21 -5.22 40.39
N LYS A 528 4.22 -5.52 41.25
CA LYS A 528 4.39 -6.37 42.44
C LYS A 528 4.80 -7.80 42.07
N GLY A 529 4.25 -8.36 41.00
CA GLY A 529 4.63 -9.69 40.49
C GLY A 529 6.09 -9.74 40.07
N GLN A 530 6.57 -8.70 39.38
CA GLN A 530 7.98 -8.59 38.99
C GLN A 530 8.89 -8.38 40.20
N VAL A 531 8.45 -7.58 41.18
CA VAL A 531 9.16 -7.43 42.47
C VAL A 531 9.26 -8.78 43.20
N ARG A 532 8.16 -9.54 43.31
CA ARG A 532 8.17 -10.88 43.93
C ARG A 532 9.14 -11.84 43.22
N ARG A 533 9.30 -11.70 41.90
CA ARG A 533 10.28 -12.47 41.13
C ARG A 533 11.71 -12.04 41.43
N LEU A 534 11.99 -10.74 41.49
CA LEU A 534 13.30 -10.20 41.88
C LEU A 534 13.68 -10.65 43.30
N GLN A 535 12.73 -10.62 44.24
CA GLN A 535 12.91 -11.18 45.59
C GLN A 535 13.33 -12.66 45.56
N LYS A 536 12.66 -13.47 44.73
CA LYS A 536 12.95 -14.90 44.60
C LYS A 536 14.29 -15.18 43.91
N LYS A 537 14.61 -14.42 42.86
CA LYS A 537 15.84 -14.58 42.06
C LYS A 537 17.08 -14.13 42.83
N ASP A 538 16.98 -12.99 43.51
CA ASP A 538 18.12 -12.36 44.18
C ASP A 538 18.17 -12.70 45.68
N ARG A 539 17.23 -13.51 46.18
CA ARG A 539 17.05 -13.81 47.62
C ARG A 539 16.95 -12.55 48.49
N GLN A 540 16.41 -11.47 47.95
CA GLN A 540 16.27 -10.17 48.64
C GLN A 540 14.87 -10.02 49.26
N LYS A 541 14.81 -9.37 50.43
CA LYS A 541 13.55 -8.94 51.03
C LYS A 541 13.18 -7.54 50.52
N ILE A 542 12.56 -7.46 49.35
CA ILE A 542 12.13 -6.20 48.75
C ILE A 542 10.70 -5.86 49.25
N ALA A 543 10.54 -5.20 50.39
CA ALA A 543 9.19 -4.79 50.84
C ALA A 543 8.69 -3.61 49.99
N ILE A 544 7.72 -3.86 49.10
CA ILE A 544 7.05 -2.82 48.31
C ILE A 544 5.56 -2.83 48.65
N THR A 545 5.06 -1.66 49.06
CA THR A 545 3.65 -1.40 49.33
C THR A 545 3.04 -0.56 48.21
N ASP A 546 1.71 -0.42 48.19
CA ASP A 546 1.02 0.44 47.23
C ASP A 546 1.44 1.92 47.30
N LYS A 547 1.97 2.36 48.46
CA LYS A 547 2.45 3.73 48.66
C LYS A 547 3.80 4.00 47.96
N ASP A 548 4.56 2.95 47.68
CA ASP A 548 5.88 3.03 47.04
C ASP A 548 5.77 3.04 45.50
N LEU A 549 4.57 2.79 44.97
CA LEU A 549 4.26 2.81 43.55
C LEU A 549 3.91 4.23 43.10
N HIS A 550 4.79 4.85 42.32
CA HIS A 550 4.53 6.12 41.68
C HIS A 550 3.85 5.92 40.32
N LYS A 551 2.63 6.42 40.17
CA LYS A 551 1.89 6.45 38.90
C LYS A 551 2.03 7.81 38.23
N SER A 552 2.37 7.81 36.95
CA SER A 552 2.34 8.99 36.07
C SER A 552 1.57 8.65 34.80
N THR A 553 0.75 9.59 34.31
CA THR A 553 -0.07 9.39 33.12
C THR A 553 0.32 10.40 32.07
N TYR A 554 0.55 9.93 30.85
CA TYR A 554 0.94 10.72 29.70
C TYR A 554 -0.21 10.69 28.70
N SER A 555 -0.83 11.84 28.48
CA SER A 555 -1.82 11.99 27.42
C SER A 555 -1.12 12.30 26.11
N PHE A 556 -1.55 11.65 25.04
CA PHE A 556 -1.08 11.91 23.68
C PHE A 556 -2.25 11.81 22.71
N THR A 557 -2.11 12.40 21.53
CA THR A 557 -3.15 12.37 20.50
C THR A 557 -2.68 11.53 19.34
N VAL A 558 -3.50 10.58 18.91
CA VAL A 558 -3.26 9.81 17.69
C VAL A 558 -4.51 9.83 16.84
N GLN A 559 -4.37 10.24 15.57
CA GLN A 559 -5.49 10.38 14.64
C GLN A 559 -6.66 11.20 15.22
N GLY A 560 -6.34 12.28 15.94
CA GLY A 560 -7.33 13.14 16.58
C GLY A 560 -7.98 12.55 17.85
N GLN A 561 -7.73 11.28 18.19
CA GLN A 561 -8.20 10.68 19.44
C GLN A 561 -7.18 10.86 20.55
N LYS A 562 -7.65 11.32 21.72
CA LYS A 562 -6.83 11.39 22.93
C LYS A 562 -6.66 9.98 23.50
N LYS A 563 -5.43 9.53 23.66
CA LYS A 563 -5.04 8.26 24.26
C LYS A 563 -4.15 8.53 25.48
N THR A 564 -4.01 7.54 26.34
CA THR A 564 -3.22 7.64 27.58
C THR A 564 -2.24 6.49 27.68
N ALA A 565 -1.00 6.83 28.03
CA ALA A 565 0.02 5.87 28.44
C ALA A 565 0.23 6.07 29.95
N THR A 566 0.35 4.98 30.70
CA THR A 566 0.53 5.00 32.14
C THR A 566 1.90 4.42 32.47
N LYS A 567 2.70 5.16 33.23
CA LYS A 567 3.97 4.72 33.77
C LYS A 567 3.83 4.51 35.27
N TRP A 568 4.21 3.34 35.73
CA TRP A 568 4.40 3.00 37.12
C TRP A 568 5.90 2.92 37.39
N SER A 569 6.35 3.41 38.54
CA SER A 569 7.72 3.20 38.97
C SER A 569 7.81 2.95 40.46
N VAL A 570 8.72 2.08 40.86
CA VAL A 570 9.05 1.81 42.25
C VAL A 570 10.56 1.80 42.43
N LYS A 571 11.01 2.35 43.55
CA LYS A 571 12.41 2.33 43.94
C LYS A 571 12.61 1.41 45.13
N TRP A 572 13.72 0.71 45.16
CA TRP A 572 14.14 -0.04 46.34
C TRP A 572 15.65 -0.05 46.46
N TYR A 573 16.15 -0.32 47.66
CA TYR A 573 17.57 -0.55 47.87
C TYR A 573 17.87 -2.05 47.76
N SER A 574 18.86 -2.41 46.94
CA SER A 574 19.28 -3.79 46.71
C SER A 574 20.44 -4.12 47.64
N ASP A 575 20.19 -4.93 48.67
CA ASP A 575 21.20 -5.25 49.69
C ASP A 575 22.41 -6.00 49.12
N ASN A 576 22.21 -6.88 48.13
CA ASN A 576 23.31 -7.65 47.54
C ASN A 576 24.24 -6.77 46.70
N GLU A 577 23.67 -5.83 45.94
CA GLU A 577 24.43 -4.98 45.01
C GLU A 577 24.84 -3.65 45.64
N LYS A 578 24.30 -3.34 46.83
CA LYS A 578 24.50 -2.09 47.57
C LYS A 578 24.19 -0.86 46.73
N THR A 579 23.09 -0.93 45.98
CA THR A 579 22.62 0.14 45.11
C THR A 579 21.11 0.32 45.19
N GLU A 580 20.64 1.56 45.04
CA GLU A 580 19.22 1.80 44.77
C GLU A 580 18.92 1.32 43.34
N LYS A 581 17.78 0.65 43.17
CA LYS A 581 17.25 0.24 41.88
C LYS A 581 15.89 0.87 41.66
N THR A 582 15.56 1.11 40.41
CA THR A 582 14.26 1.62 39.97
C THR A 582 13.65 0.63 38.98
N LEU A 583 12.46 0.13 39.28
CA LEU A 583 11.64 -0.64 38.35
C LEU A 583 10.64 0.32 37.73
N ILE A 584 10.58 0.37 36.41
CA ILE A 584 9.63 1.16 35.64
C ILE A 584 8.75 0.20 34.86
N TYR A 585 7.45 0.44 34.82
CA TYR A 585 6.48 -0.25 33.98
C TYR A 585 5.66 0.78 33.20
N TRP A 586 5.83 0.84 31.89
CA TRP A 586 4.94 1.57 30.99
C TRP A 586 3.85 0.64 30.47
N ALA A 587 2.63 1.16 30.38
CA ALA A 587 1.52 0.55 29.65
C ALA A 587 0.92 1.59 28.70
N PHE A 588 0.61 1.16 27.47
CA PHE A 588 0.05 2.03 26.44
C PHE A 588 -0.83 1.23 25.47
N PRO A 589 -1.76 1.88 24.76
CA PRO A 589 -2.53 1.21 23.71
C PRO A 589 -1.61 0.82 22.53
N TYR A 590 -1.82 -0.39 22.01
CA TYR A 590 -1.08 -0.93 20.86
C TYR A 590 -2.05 -1.62 19.91
N GLN A 591 -2.30 -1.04 18.73
CA GLN A 591 -3.29 -1.53 17.76
C GLN A 591 -4.64 -1.84 18.43
N ASP A 592 -5.16 -3.07 18.29
CA ASP A 592 -6.41 -3.56 18.89
C ASP A 592 -6.25 -4.02 20.37
N GLY A 593 -5.08 -3.82 20.97
CA GLY A 593 -4.75 -4.32 22.32
C GLY A 593 -3.85 -3.37 23.11
N HIS A 594 -2.90 -3.93 23.86
CA HIS A 594 -2.03 -3.19 24.78
C HIS A 594 -0.56 -3.53 24.56
N GLY A 595 0.30 -2.53 24.76
CA GLY A 595 1.74 -2.66 24.85
C GLY A 595 2.24 -2.25 26.23
N GLY A 596 3.39 -2.79 26.64
CA GLY A 596 4.05 -2.39 27.87
C GLY A 596 5.58 -2.48 27.81
N ILE A 597 6.27 -1.74 28.68
CA ILE A 597 7.75 -1.76 28.80
C ILE A 597 8.10 -1.82 30.27
N ILE A 598 8.89 -2.81 30.68
CA ILE A 598 9.33 -3.02 32.06
C ILE A 598 10.84 -2.87 32.12
N ALA A 599 11.36 -1.94 32.90
CA ALA A 599 12.79 -1.68 33.03
C ALA A 599 13.23 -1.80 34.47
N THR A 600 14.27 -2.57 34.78
CA THR A 600 14.95 -2.49 36.08
C THR A 600 16.29 -1.78 35.91
N VAL A 601 16.42 -0.60 36.49
CA VAL A 601 17.56 0.32 36.29
C VAL A 601 18.29 0.52 37.61
N ASP A 602 19.62 0.38 37.62
CA ASP A 602 20.45 0.78 38.76
C ASP A 602 20.52 2.32 38.83
N ASN A 603 20.37 2.87 40.02
CA ASN A 603 20.35 4.31 40.26
C ASN A 603 21.73 4.97 40.05
N LYS A 604 22.81 4.19 39.93
CA LYS A 604 24.11 4.68 39.41
C LYS A 604 24.00 5.18 37.97
N ASP A 605 22.94 4.78 37.26
CA ASP A 605 22.76 5.03 35.84
C ASP A 605 21.51 5.87 35.55
N LYS A 606 21.18 6.78 36.48
CA LYS A 606 20.07 7.75 36.36
C LYS A 606 20.00 8.46 35.00
N ALA A 607 21.12 8.65 34.32
CA ALA A 607 21.19 9.26 32.98
C ALA A 607 20.40 8.48 31.91
N ILE A 608 20.07 7.21 32.14
CA ILE A 608 19.32 6.38 31.20
C ILE A 608 17.80 6.49 31.39
N LEU A 609 17.33 6.91 32.57
CA LEU A 609 15.89 7.03 32.87
C LEU A 609 15.18 8.01 31.91
N PRO A 610 15.72 9.21 31.59
CA PRO A 610 15.12 10.09 30.60
C PRO A 610 15.08 9.49 29.19
N LYS A 611 16.12 8.75 28.79
CA LYS A 611 16.20 8.10 27.46
C LYS A 611 15.18 6.97 27.33
N LEU A 612 14.98 6.20 28.40
CA LEU A 612 13.92 5.19 28.49
C LEU A 612 12.51 5.82 28.41
N ASP A 613 12.32 6.96 29.06
CA ASP A 613 11.08 7.72 29.06
C ASP A 613 10.76 8.25 27.65
N GLU A 614 11.76 8.84 26.99
CA GLU A 614 11.67 9.33 25.61
C GLU A 614 11.39 8.19 24.63
N PHE A 615 12.10 7.07 24.78
CA PHE A 615 11.89 5.88 23.96
C PHE A 615 10.48 5.29 24.13
N ALA A 616 10.00 5.14 25.37
CA ALA A 616 8.65 4.65 25.63
C ALA A 616 7.59 5.57 25.00
N LYS A 617 7.74 6.89 25.16
CA LYS A 617 6.89 7.88 24.47
C LYS A 617 6.96 7.74 22.96
N THR A 618 8.12 7.43 22.42
CA THR A 618 8.32 7.26 20.98
C THR A 618 7.62 6.00 20.47
N LEU A 619 7.74 4.85 21.16
CA LEU A 619 7.04 3.61 20.82
C LEU A 619 5.51 3.77 20.82
N VAL A 620 5.00 4.54 21.76
CA VAL A 620 3.57 4.89 21.85
C VAL A 620 3.04 5.59 20.59
N HIS A 621 3.88 6.36 19.90
CA HIS A 621 3.51 6.99 18.62
C HIS A 621 3.62 6.03 17.44
N TYR A 622 4.34 4.90 17.59
CA TYR A 622 4.57 3.92 16.54
C TYR A 622 3.57 2.77 16.55
N SER A 623 2.88 2.56 17.67
CA SER A 623 1.96 1.44 17.91
C SER A 623 0.56 1.59 17.31
N VAL A 624 0.28 2.69 16.60
CA VAL A 624 -1.05 2.99 16.06
C VAL A 624 -1.07 2.77 14.55
N PRO A 625 -2.01 1.98 14.01
CA PRO A 625 -2.14 1.79 12.57
C PRO A 625 -2.48 3.13 11.91
N THR A 626 -1.68 3.56 10.94
CA THR A 626 -2.09 4.61 9.99
C THR A 626 -3.13 4.00 9.06
N LEU A 627 -4.35 4.55 9.08
CA LEU A 627 -5.41 4.24 8.11
C LEU A 627 -4.98 4.63 6.70
#